data_AF-A0A3D2MYG5-F1
#
_entry.id   AF-A0A3D2MYG5-F1
#
_cell.length_a   1.000
_cell.length_b   1.000
_cell.length_c   1.000
_cell.angle_alpha   90.00
_cell.angle_beta   90.00
_cell.angle_gamma   90.00
#
_symmetry.space_group_name_H-M   'P 1'
#
loop_
_entity.id
_entity.type
_entity.pdbx_description
1 polymer ?
#
loop_
_entity_poly.entity_id
_entity_poly.type
_entity_poly.pdbx_seq_one_letter_code
_entity_poly.pdbx_strand_id
1 'polypeptide(L)'
;MEKALTGLVSWVDARLPITRAWNTHMGEYYAPKNFNLWYFFGVFSLLILVNQLLTGVWLTMSYTPSAEEAFASVEYIMRDVEYGWLLRYMHSTGASFFFIVIYLHMFR
;
A
#
# COMPACT_ATOMS: atom_id res chain seq x y z
N MET A 1 -8.78 -29.26 -10.53
CA MET A 1 -8.22 -28.02 -9.93
C MET A 1 -9.18 -27.42 -8.92
N GLU A 2 -10.43 -27.16 -9.33
CA GLU A 2 -11.50 -26.60 -8.48
C GLU A 2 -11.75 -27.38 -7.17
N LYS A 3 -11.87 -28.72 -7.23
CA LYS A 3 -12.02 -29.60 -6.04
C LYS A 3 -10.84 -29.57 -5.07
N ALA A 4 -9.62 -29.38 -5.59
CA ALA A 4 -8.42 -29.33 -4.77
C ALA A 4 -8.31 -27.98 -4.03
N LEU A 5 -8.67 -26.88 -4.72
CA LEU A 5 -8.78 -25.54 -4.12
C LEU A 5 -9.86 -25.49 -3.04
N THR A 6 -11.05 -26.05 -3.27
CA THR A 6 -12.10 -26.15 -2.25
C THR A 6 -11.69 -27.06 -1.08
N GLY A 7 -10.95 -28.14 -1.35
CA GLY A 7 -10.37 -28.99 -0.31
C GLY A 7 -9.36 -28.26 0.58
N LEU A 8 -8.50 -27.43 -0.01
CA LEU A 8 -7.53 -26.62 0.74
C LEU A 8 -8.22 -25.57 1.61
N VAL A 9 -9.16 -24.80 1.03
CA VAL A 9 -9.89 -23.75 1.76
C VAL A 9 -10.67 -24.35 2.92
N SER A 10 -11.39 -25.47 2.71
CA SER A 10 -12.14 -26.13 3.78
C SER A 10 -11.24 -26.67 4.90
N TRP A 11 -10.05 -27.20 4.57
CA TRP A 11 -9.07 -27.63 5.57
C TRP A 11 -8.52 -26.47 6.40
N VAL A 12 -8.28 -25.31 5.78
CA VAL A 12 -7.85 -24.10 6.46
C VAL A 12 -8.98 -23.55 7.32
N ASP A 13 -10.19 -23.43 6.79
CA ASP A 13 -11.38 -22.96 7.51
C ASP A 13 -11.69 -23.77 8.77
N ALA A 14 -11.42 -25.08 8.73
CA ALA A 14 -11.57 -25.96 9.89
C ALA A 14 -10.61 -25.61 11.05
N ARG A 15 -9.52 -24.88 10.79
CA ARG A 15 -8.50 -24.49 11.78
C ARG A 15 -8.50 -22.98 12.08
N LEU A 16 -8.76 -22.18 11.06
CA LEU A 16 -8.82 -20.73 11.10
C LEU A 16 -9.99 -20.30 10.22
N PRO A 17 -11.06 -19.70 10.75
CA PRO A 17 -12.30 -19.44 10.01
C PRO A 17 -12.16 -18.23 9.06
N ILE A 18 -11.31 -18.37 8.03
CA ILE A 18 -10.96 -17.32 7.08
C ILE A 18 -12.18 -16.86 6.26
N THR A 19 -13.04 -17.78 5.83
CA THR A 19 -14.22 -17.45 5.02
C THR A 19 -15.24 -16.68 5.87
N ARG A 20 -15.45 -17.09 7.12
CA ARG A 20 -16.33 -16.37 8.04
C ARG A 20 -15.81 -14.96 8.29
N ALA A 21 -14.51 -14.82 8.59
CA ALA A 21 -13.89 -13.51 8.84
C ALA A 21 -14.02 -12.60 7.61
N TRP A 22 -13.76 -13.12 6.42
CA TRP A 22 -13.95 -12.39 5.16
C TRP A 22 -15.39 -11.93 4.96
N ASN A 23 -16.37 -12.83 5.06
CA ASN A 23 -17.78 -12.47 4.88
C ASN A 23 -18.22 -11.42 5.91
N THR A 24 -17.84 -11.60 7.17
CA THR A 24 -18.21 -10.70 8.26
C THR A 24 -17.66 -9.29 8.07
N HIS A 25 -16.39 -9.16 7.66
CA HIS A 25 -15.70 -7.88 7.67
C HIS A 25 -15.59 -7.20 6.31
N MET A 26 -15.74 -7.94 5.22
CA MET A 26 -15.49 -7.45 3.85
C MET A 26 -16.61 -7.84 2.89
N GLY A 27 -16.84 -9.14 2.70
CA GLY A 27 -17.66 -9.66 1.60
C GLY A 27 -19.17 -9.41 1.75
N GLU A 28 -19.69 -9.53 2.97
CA GLU A 28 -21.13 -9.38 3.28
C GLU A 28 -21.37 -8.23 4.26
N TYR A 29 -20.36 -7.38 4.48
CA TYR A 29 -20.49 -6.21 5.31
C TYR A 29 -21.50 -5.23 4.71
N TYR A 30 -22.52 -4.87 5.49
CA TYR A 30 -23.55 -3.94 5.02
C TYR A 30 -22.98 -2.53 4.86
N ALA A 31 -22.87 -2.09 3.61
CA ALA A 31 -22.48 -0.74 3.25
C ALA A 31 -23.70 0.08 2.78
N PRO A 32 -23.85 1.35 3.22
CA PRO A 32 -24.86 2.25 2.68
C PRO A 32 -24.76 2.39 1.15
N LYS A 33 -25.88 2.27 0.45
CA LYS A 33 -25.92 2.36 -1.03
C LYS A 33 -25.64 3.76 -1.58
N ASN A 34 -25.70 4.78 -0.74
CA ASN A 34 -25.57 6.19 -1.11
C ASN A 34 -24.15 6.76 -0.88
N PHE A 35 -23.11 5.91 -0.86
CA PHE A 35 -21.74 6.41 -0.83
C PHE A 35 -21.44 7.34 -2.00
N ASN A 36 -20.87 8.49 -1.69
CA ASN A 36 -20.36 9.43 -2.67
C ASN A 36 -18.83 9.31 -2.78
N LEU A 37 -18.24 10.10 -3.68
CA LEU A 37 -16.82 10.07 -3.97
C LEU A 37 -15.92 10.24 -2.74
N TRP A 38 -16.35 11.00 -1.73
CA TRP A 38 -15.48 11.35 -0.60
C TRP A 38 -15.13 10.14 0.27
N TYR A 39 -15.98 9.11 0.31
CA TYR A 39 -15.72 7.89 1.08
C TYR A 39 -14.52 7.09 0.54
N PHE A 40 -14.11 7.28 -0.71
CA PHE A 40 -12.93 6.62 -1.29
C PHE A 40 -11.60 7.11 -0.72
N PHE A 41 -11.55 8.33 -0.17
CA PHE A 41 -10.30 8.89 0.38
C PHE A 41 -9.74 8.10 1.56
N GLY A 42 -10.57 7.25 2.21
CA GLY A 42 -10.08 6.28 3.19
C GLY A 42 -9.32 5.10 2.58
N VAL A 43 -9.74 4.59 1.43
CA VAL A 43 -9.00 3.51 0.75
C VAL A 43 -7.76 4.07 0.04
N PHE A 44 -7.85 5.30 -0.48
CA PHE A 44 -6.69 5.97 -1.07
C PHE A 44 -5.56 6.18 -0.05
N SER A 45 -5.85 6.47 1.22
CA SER A 45 -4.82 6.61 2.24
C SER A 45 -4.07 5.28 2.48
N LEU A 46 -4.78 4.15 2.48
CA LEU A 46 -4.17 2.82 2.57
C LEU A 46 -3.31 2.50 1.33
N LEU A 47 -3.80 2.80 0.13
CA LEU A 47 -3.04 2.59 -1.11
C LEU A 47 -1.74 3.38 -1.10
N ILE A 48 -1.78 4.65 -0.69
CA ILE A 48 -0.58 5.49 -0.62
C ILE A 48 0.35 5.01 0.49
N LEU A 49 -0.17 4.57 1.64
CA LEU A 49 0.64 3.97 2.69
C LEU A 49 1.44 2.76 2.19
N VAL A 50 0.78 1.83 1.48
CA VAL A 50 1.45 0.68 0.87
C VAL A 50 2.51 1.13 -0.13
N ASN A 51 2.20 2.12 -0.99
CA ASN A 51 3.17 2.71 -1.90
C ASN A 51 4.41 3.26 -1.16
N GLN A 52 4.21 4.03 -0.08
CA GLN A 52 5.31 4.63 0.69
C GLN A 52 6.17 3.56 1.38
N LEU A 53 5.57 2.49 1.91
CA LEU A 53 6.32 1.40 2.54
C LEU A 53 7.14 0.64 1.50
N LEU A 54 6.54 0.26 0.37
CA LEU A 54 7.24 -0.50 -0.67
C LEU A 54 8.37 0.31 -1.29
N THR A 55 8.10 1.53 -1.72
CA THR A 55 9.12 2.42 -2.31
C THR A 55 10.17 2.81 -1.28
N GLY A 56 9.78 3.08 -0.03
CA GLY A 56 10.69 3.44 1.05
C GLY A 56 11.68 2.33 1.38
N VAL A 57 11.18 1.10 1.59
CA VAL A 57 12.04 -0.07 1.82
C VAL A 57 13.02 -0.26 0.66
N TRP A 58 12.56 -0.12 -0.58
CA TRP A 58 13.45 -0.25 -1.74
C TRP A 58 14.54 0.82 -1.79
N LEU A 59 14.18 2.09 -1.55
CA LEU A 59 15.13 3.20 -1.51
C LEU A 59 16.17 3.01 -0.38
N THR A 60 15.76 2.51 0.78
CA THR A 60 16.70 2.26 1.89
C THR A 60 17.75 1.21 1.58
N MET A 61 17.54 0.32 0.61
CA MET A 61 18.56 -0.67 0.21
C MET A 61 19.77 -0.03 -0.51
N SER A 62 19.62 1.19 -1.03
CA SER A 62 20.67 1.90 -1.78
C SER A 62 21.02 3.27 -1.19
N TYR A 63 20.32 3.70 -0.14
CA TYR A 63 20.55 4.98 0.53
C TYR A 63 21.61 4.83 1.63
N THR A 64 22.56 5.77 1.68
CA THR A 64 23.58 5.83 2.72
C THR A 64 23.29 6.98 3.70
N PRO A 65 22.98 6.70 4.99
CA PRO A 65 22.59 7.72 5.96
C PRO A 65 23.82 8.40 6.61
N SER A 66 24.73 8.97 5.81
CA SER A 66 25.87 9.78 6.28
C SER A 66 25.82 11.20 5.69
N ALA A 67 26.37 12.20 6.39
CA ALA A 67 26.34 13.58 5.90
C ALA A 67 27.17 13.74 4.62
N GLU A 68 28.22 12.95 4.47
CA GLU A 68 29.15 12.94 3.36
C GLU A 68 28.57 12.24 2.11
N GLU A 69 27.79 11.16 2.28
CA GLU A 69 27.36 10.30 1.17
C GLU A 69 25.84 10.33 0.89
N ALA A 70 25.02 10.94 1.76
CA ALA A 70 23.57 10.96 1.59
C ALA A 70 23.14 11.52 0.22
N PHE A 71 23.76 12.61 -0.24
CA PHE A 71 23.43 13.17 -1.54
C PHE A 71 23.91 12.27 -2.69
N ALA A 72 25.14 11.78 -2.61
CA ALA A 72 25.72 10.91 -3.64
C ALA A 72 24.95 9.59 -3.79
N SER A 73 24.54 8.95 -2.69
CA SER A 73 23.72 7.72 -2.72
C SER A 73 22.35 7.95 -3.37
N VAL A 74 21.77 9.14 -3.17
CA VAL A 74 20.51 9.52 -3.82
C VAL A 74 20.70 9.81 -5.32
N GLU A 75 21.83 10.36 -5.75
CA GLU A 75 22.16 10.48 -7.18
C GLU A 75 22.41 9.12 -7.83
N TYR A 76 23.09 8.20 -7.13
CA TYR A 76 23.25 6.80 -7.55
C TYR A 76 21.89 6.13 -7.78
N ILE A 77 20.94 6.29 -6.86
CA ILE A 77 19.55 5.81 -7.06
C ILE A 77 18.92 6.38 -8.33
N MET A 78 19.17 7.66 -8.65
CA MET A 78 18.55 8.28 -9.83
C MET A 78 19.14 7.83 -11.16
N ARG A 79 20.44 7.52 -11.19
CA ARG A 79 21.19 7.35 -12.43
C ARG A 79 21.55 5.91 -12.72
N ASP A 80 21.84 5.14 -11.66
CA ASP A 80 22.51 3.85 -11.80
C ASP A 80 21.64 2.68 -11.31
N VAL A 81 20.67 2.93 -10.42
CA VAL A 81 19.69 1.92 -10.00
C VAL A 81 18.58 1.81 -11.05
N GLU A 82 18.34 0.58 -11.54
CA GLU A 82 17.26 0.31 -12.48
C GLU A 82 15.90 0.72 -11.89
N TYR A 83 15.16 1.55 -12.63
CA TYR A 83 13.92 2.20 -12.15
C TYR A 83 14.04 3.04 -10.86
N GLY A 84 15.25 3.31 -10.36
CA GLY A 84 15.43 4.06 -9.13
C GLY A 84 14.88 5.50 -9.23
N TRP A 85 14.94 6.12 -10.41
CA TRP A 85 14.29 7.41 -10.68
C TRP A 85 12.77 7.37 -10.45
N LEU A 86 12.11 6.30 -10.91
CA LEU A 86 10.68 6.12 -10.78
C LEU A 86 10.31 5.90 -9.32
N LEU A 87 11.02 4.99 -8.64
CA LEU A 87 10.80 4.71 -7.22
C LEU A 87 11.00 5.95 -6.34
N ARG A 88 12.02 6.76 -6.62
CA ARG A 88 12.26 8.01 -5.89
C ARG A 88 11.12 9.01 -6.09
N TYR A 89 10.65 9.21 -7.33
CA TYR A 89 9.52 10.12 -7.57
C TYR A 89 8.20 9.58 -7.02
N MET A 90 7.96 8.27 -7.09
CA MET A 90 6.80 7.66 -6.46
C MET A 90 6.81 7.86 -4.94
N HIS A 91 7.98 7.80 -4.30
CA HIS A 91 8.10 8.03 -2.86
C HIS A 91 7.94 9.51 -2.47
N SER A 92 8.59 10.43 -3.21
CA SER A 92 8.54 11.86 -2.89
C SER A 92 7.20 12.49 -3.25
N THR A 93 6.69 12.25 -4.47
CA THR A 93 5.37 12.73 -4.89
C THR A 93 4.25 12.02 -4.12
N GLY A 94 4.43 10.74 -3.80
CA GLY A 94 3.50 9.97 -2.97
C GLY A 94 3.31 10.57 -1.57
N ALA A 95 4.37 11.11 -0.96
CA ALA A 95 4.27 11.79 0.33
C ALA A 95 3.35 13.02 0.27
N SER A 96 3.50 13.89 -0.75
CA SER A 96 2.61 15.04 -0.95
C SER A 96 1.17 14.61 -1.19
N PHE A 97 0.98 13.58 -2.02
CA PHE A 97 -0.36 13.04 -2.29
C PHE A 97 -0.99 12.44 -1.03
N PHE A 98 -0.19 11.84 -0.13
CA PHE A 98 -0.68 11.31 1.13
C PHE A 98 -1.31 12.42 1.99
N PHE A 99 -0.66 13.57 2.12
CA PHE A 99 -1.24 14.70 2.85
C PHE A 99 -2.53 15.23 2.22
N ILE A 100 -2.56 15.37 0.89
CA ILE A 100 -3.79 15.78 0.17
C ILE A 100 -4.93 14.81 0.49
N VAL A 101 -4.68 13.51 0.39
CA VAL A 101 -5.68 12.47 0.64
C VAL A 101 -6.11 12.44 2.11
N ILE A 102 -5.19 12.59 3.07
CA ILE A 102 -5.52 12.66 4.49
C ILE A 102 -6.38 13.89 4.78
N TYR A 103 -6.03 15.07 4.25
CA TYR A 103 -6.85 16.26 4.48
C TYR A 103 -8.26 16.10 3.91
N LEU A 104 -8.39 15.64 2.67
CA LEU A 104 -9.69 15.35 2.08
C LEU A 104 -10.44 14.25 2.83
N HIS A 105 -9.73 13.27 3.40
CA HIS A 105 -10.32 12.27 4.28
C HIS A 105 -10.85 12.90 5.57
N MET A 106 -10.06 13.69 6.29
CA MET A 106 -10.44 14.26 7.59
C MET A 106 -11.64 15.21 7.52
N PHE A 107 -11.78 15.96 6.42
CA PHE A 107 -12.82 16.98 6.26
C PHE A 107 -14.10 16.50 5.56
N ARG A 108 -14.18 15.22 5.17
CA ARG A 108 -15.38 14.64 4.54
C ARG A 108 -16.49 14.31 5.53
#